data_AF-A0A8J4HA02-F1
#
_entry.id   AF-A0A8J4HA02-F1
#
_cell.length_a   1.000
_cell.length_b   1.000
_cell.length_c   1.000
_cell.angle_alpha   90.00
_cell.angle_beta   90.00
_cell.angle_gamma   90.00
#
_symmetry.space_group_name_H-M   'P 1'
#
loop_
_entity.id
_entity.type
_entity.pdbx_description
1 polymer ?
#
loop_
_entity_poly.entity_id
_entity_poly.type
_entity_poly.pdbx_seq_one_letter_code
_entity_poly.pdbx_strand_id
1 'polypeptide(L)'
;MTASWISPQGGNWLTPANWSSGGVPSSGQSATIGLSGCYLVSLEQSATLASLTLDAAGATVLLAPAFPLANVTLDLAGSLDLAAGTLMLAGGEMPVATALGGSAGATEITTYAALDLGAGLIGGGALDAAFAVITATGNEAFGPAQITLGDQAALLAGAGTLTLGAGATVTLGGVGDVLGGNLVNDGTLAFTGTTEINPYGAADFTNTGTLAVVSGTVAGNFADFVNQGEITVAGTLTLDAGSFTNQGEVVIAPGAALTLDLATAPAPGGLGVIDNAGGKVSVVIADSGTALDSSPAAAAIPPPACFLAGTRIATATGEIAVECLRPGQLVATARGGLAPVVWIGERRIDCRRHPQASEVEPVRILADAFAPGLPRRDLWLSPDHAIAIPSEAAGGAPLLVPAKCLLNGATVVQERVATAWYFHVELPCHDIIRAEGLAVESYLDTGNRGDFANAGSVTTLYPDFVPKTWAHSCAPLVHQGAAVTRLRRRLLARAETLGWQPRVAADPHLRIGARVLRPAAQQGALLRFLVPAGTARLTLASRAGVALETTPARLDYRRLGVRLGGAVFDGRPIPLDGPAFGAGFYPLEGRDTARPWRWSDGAGELALPPRRHRAVLDLLVLDAIPGHRRSAA
;
A
#
# COMPACT_ATOMS: atom_id res chain seq x y z
N MET A 1 29.28 -35.58 -13.42
CA MET A 1 30.63 -35.20 -13.92
C MET A 1 30.48 -33.85 -14.60
N THR A 2 31.47 -32.97 -14.45
CA THR A 2 31.41 -31.60 -14.99
C THR A 2 32.48 -31.43 -16.05
N ALA A 3 32.11 -30.93 -17.23
CA ALA A 3 33.03 -30.58 -18.31
C ALA A 3 33.16 -29.05 -18.38
N SER A 4 34.39 -28.57 -18.55
CA SER A 4 34.68 -27.12 -18.55
C SER A 4 35.05 -26.66 -19.95
N TRP A 5 34.56 -25.49 -20.34
CA TRP A 5 34.96 -24.84 -21.58
C TRP A 5 36.40 -24.34 -21.50
N ILE A 6 37.22 -24.68 -22.50
CA ILE A 6 38.65 -24.37 -22.51
C ILE A 6 39.12 -23.53 -23.71
N SER A 7 38.22 -23.09 -24.59
CA SER A 7 38.59 -22.25 -25.74
C SER A 7 38.44 -20.74 -25.45
N PRO A 8 39.54 -19.99 -25.25
CA PRO A 8 39.47 -18.55 -24.94
C PRO A 8 39.17 -17.68 -26.16
N GLN A 9 39.18 -18.24 -27.37
CA GLN A 9 38.83 -17.53 -28.61
C GLN A 9 37.34 -17.73 -28.99
N GLY A 10 36.58 -18.45 -28.17
CA GLY A 10 35.25 -18.93 -28.54
C GLY A 10 35.30 -20.18 -29.42
N GLY A 11 34.15 -20.53 -30.00
CA GLY A 11 34.04 -21.68 -30.91
C GLY A 11 32.71 -22.42 -30.77
N ASN A 12 32.57 -23.51 -31.52
CA ASN A 12 31.34 -24.28 -31.55
C ASN A 12 31.26 -25.26 -30.37
N TRP A 13 30.12 -25.24 -29.66
CA TRP A 13 29.77 -26.10 -28.52
C TRP A 13 30.01 -27.59 -28.80
N LEU A 14 29.73 -28.03 -30.03
CA LEU A 14 29.81 -29.41 -30.47
C LEU A 14 31.24 -29.87 -30.81
N THR A 15 32.24 -29.00 -30.65
CA THR A 15 33.65 -29.35 -30.90
C THR A 15 34.25 -29.99 -29.64
N PRO A 16 34.62 -31.29 -29.64
CA PRO A 16 35.13 -31.97 -28.45
C PRO A 16 36.40 -31.34 -27.86
N ALA A 17 37.25 -30.75 -28.72
CA ALA A 17 38.49 -30.08 -28.31
C ALA A 17 38.27 -28.79 -27.50
N ASN A 18 37.05 -28.24 -27.51
CA ASN A 18 36.70 -27.07 -26.70
C ASN A 18 36.34 -27.42 -25.25
N TRP A 19 36.32 -28.71 -24.88
CA TRP A 19 35.94 -29.20 -23.56
C TRP A 19 37.10 -29.91 -22.85
N SER A 20 37.25 -29.66 -21.54
CA SER A 20 38.28 -30.27 -20.69
C SER A 20 38.22 -31.80 -20.62
N SER A 21 37.05 -32.40 -20.85
CA SER A 21 36.81 -33.84 -20.95
C SER A 21 37.28 -34.45 -22.27
N GLY A 22 37.60 -33.64 -23.29
CA GLY A 22 37.84 -34.09 -24.66
C GLY A 22 36.59 -34.61 -25.38
N GLY A 23 35.40 -34.38 -24.81
CA GLY A 23 34.11 -34.83 -25.32
C GLY A 23 33.02 -33.80 -25.01
N VAL A 24 32.04 -33.68 -25.91
CA VAL A 24 30.90 -32.78 -25.72
C VAL A 24 30.04 -33.26 -24.53
N PRO A 25 29.63 -32.37 -23.60
CA PRO A 25 28.78 -32.74 -22.47
C PRO A 25 27.47 -33.40 -22.93
N SER A 26 27.10 -34.50 -22.28
CA SER A 26 25.85 -35.24 -22.54
C SER A 26 24.80 -35.04 -21.42
N SER A 27 23.60 -35.61 -21.59
CA SER A 27 22.44 -35.41 -20.70
C SER A 27 22.67 -35.72 -19.22
N GLY A 28 23.66 -36.55 -18.88
CA GLY A 28 24.05 -36.88 -17.50
C GLY A 28 25.22 -36.04 -16.94
N GLN A 29 25.70 -35.04 -17.67
CA GLN A 29 26.87 -34.25 -17.33
C GLN A 29 26.52 -32.77 -17.21
N SER A 30 27.21 -32.07 -16.31
CA SER A 30 27.10 -30.62 -16.18
C SER A 30 28.21 -29.93 -17.01
N ALA A 31 27.95 -28.71 -17.45
CA ALA A 31 28.92 -27.89 -18.18
C ALA A 31 29.21 -26.59 -17.41
N THR A 32 30.46 -26.13 -17.46
CA THR A 32 30.88 -24.86 -16.84
C THR A 32 31.68 -24.03 -17.82
N ILE A 33 31.37 -22.73 -17.91
CA ILE A 33 32.04 -21.76 -18.78
C ILE A 33 32.59 -20.63 -17.92
N GLY A 34 33.86 -20.78 -17.53
CA GLY A 34 34.52 -19.92 -16.52
C GLY A 34 35.80 -19.25 -16.97
N LEU A 35 36.03 -19.16 -18.28
CA LEU A 35 37.16 -18.37 -18.78
C LEU A 35 36.82 -16.89 -18.59
N SER A 36 37.82 -16.08 -18.24
CA SER A 36 37.64 -14.64 -18.13
C SER A 36 37.81 -13.97 -19.50
N GLY A 37 37.04 -12.91 -19.75
CA GLY A 37 37.08 -12.14 -21.00
C GLY A 37 35.91 -12.42 -21.93
N CYS A 38 35.78 -11.64 -23.00
CA CYS A 38 34.68 -11.75 -23.96
C CYS A 38 34.98 -12.80 -25.03
N TYR A 39 34.21 -13.88 -25.06
CA TYR A 39 34.29 -14.92 -26.10
C TYR A 39 32.91 -15.55 -26.33
N LEU A 40 32.72 -16.08 -27.54
CA LEU A 40 31.43 -16.57 -28.01
C LEU A 40 31.44 -18.09 -28.15
N VAL A 41 30.51 -18.77 -27.49
CA VAL A 41 30.26 -20.20 -27.68
C VAL A 41 29.03 -20.37 -28.57
N SER A 42 29.19 -20.89 -29.80
CA SER A 42 28.07 -21.10 -30.72
C SER A 42 27.46 -22.50 -30.57
N LEU A 43 26.13 -22.61 -30.50
CA LEU A 43 25.42 -23.89 -30.64
C LEU A 43 24.68 -23.93 -31.98
N GLU A 44 25.11 -24.82 -32.87
CA GLU A 44 24.57 -24.95 -34.23
C GLU A 44 23.64 -26.16 -34.41
N GLN A 45 23.57 -27.07 -33.43
CA GLN A 45 22.65 -28.23 -33.38
C GLN A 45 22.22 -28.47 -31.94
N SER A 46 21.06 -29.12 -31.74
CA SER A 46 20.54 -29.33 -30.39
C SER A 46 21.48 -30.15 -29.50
N ALA A 47 21.51 -29.82 -28.22
CA ALA A 47 22.27 -30.52 -27.20
C ALA A 47 21.45 -30.66 -25.92
N THR A 48 21.72 -31.72 -25.16
CA THR A 48 21.06 -31.96 -23.86
C THR A 48 22.12 -32.20 -22.80
N LEU A 49 21.99 -31.55 -21.65
CA LEU A 49 22.90 -31.71 -20.51
C LEU A 49 22.17 -31.61 -19.17
N ALA A 50 22.87 -31.98 -18.10
CA ALA A 50 22.30 -31.98 -16.75
C ALA A 50 22.18 -30.55 -16.20
N SER A 51 23.21 -29.70 -16.31
CA SER A 51 23.16 -28.31 -15.82
C SER A 51 24.25 -27.47 -16.49
N LEU A 52 24.06 -26.16 -16.62
CA LEU A 52 25.04 -25.22 -17.19
C LEU A 52 25.35 -24.13 -16.17
N THR A 53 26.63 -23.80 -15.98
CA THR A 53 27.08 -22.65 -15.16
C THR A 53 27.96 -21.71 -15.97
N LEU A 54 27.66 -20.39 -15.93
CA LEU A 54 28.52 -19.32 -16.44
C LEU A 54 29.12 -18.53 -15.26
N ASP A 55 30.36 -18.82 -14.90
CA ASP A 55 31.02 -18.37 -13.66
C ASP A 55 31.97 -17.19 -13.81
N ALA A 56 32.13 -16.63 -15.02
CA ALA A 56 33.05 -15.52 -15.27
C ALA A 56 32.45 -14.39 -16.13
N ALA A 57 32.82 -13.15 -15.79
CA ALA A 57 32.45 -11.96 -16.56
C ALA A 57 33.03 -11.99 -17.98
N GLY A 58 32.14 -11.82 -18.98
CA GLY A 58 32.46 -11.89 -20.41
C GLY A 58 32.21 -13.27 -21.06
N ALA A 59 31.97 -14.32 -20.26
CA ALA A 59 31.52 -15.60 -20.78
C ALA A 59 30.16 -15.44 -21.49
N THR A 60 30.11 -15.63 -22.82
CA THR A 60 28.88 -15.50 -23.61
C THR A 60 28.57 -16.80 -24.34
N VAL A 61 27.38 -17.36 -24.08
CA VAL A 61 26.82 -18.45 -24.90
C VAL A 61 25.87 -17.83 -25.91
N LEU A 62 26.15 -18.06 -27.20
CA LEU A 62 25.26 -17.68 -28.30
C LEU A 62 24.59 -18.93 -28.86
N LEU A 63 23.26 -18.99 -28.77
CA LEU A 63 22.51 -19.90 -29.62
C LEU A 63 22.19 -19.21 -30.94
N ALA A 64 22.73 -19.75 -32.02
CA ALA A 64 22.50 -19.23 -33.37
C ALA A 64 22.25 -20.41 -34.31
N PRO A 65 21.01 -20.63 -34.77
CA PRO A 65 20.75 -21.67 -35.74
C PRO A 65 21.45 -21.33 -37.06
N ALA A 66 22.02 -22.33 -37.71
CA ALA A 66 22.53 -22.17 -39.07
C ALA A 66 21.36 -21.81 -40.01
N PHE A 67 21.53 -20.74 -40.78
CA PHE A 67 20.52 -20.23 -41.70
C PHE A 67 20.27 -21.21 -42.88
N PRO A 68 19.03 -21.36 -43.42
CA PRO A 68 17.76 -20.79 -42.99
C PRO A 68 16.91 -21.79 -42.19
N LEU A 69 16.53 -21.39 -40.96
CA LEU A 69 15.64 -22.08 -40.01
C LEU A 69 16.10 -23.47 -39.53
N ALA A 70 16.56 -23.55 -38.28
CA ALA A 70 16.59 -24.81 -37.54
C ALA A 70 16.22 -24.61 -36.06
N ASN A 71 15.36 -25.49 -35.55
CA ASN A 71 14.96 -25.60 -34.15
C ASN A 71 16.12 -26.19 -33.33
N VAL A 72 17.12 -25.37 -33.05
CA VAL A 72 18.24 -25.74 -32.18
C VAL A 72 17.82 -25.48 -30.74
N THR A 73 17.90 -26.53 -29.91
CA THR A 73 17.57 -26.47 -28.48
C THR A 73 18.77 -26.82 -27.62
N LEU A 74 18.93 -26.13 -26.49
CA LEU A 74 19.82 -26.57 -25.42
C LEU A 74 18.97 -27.02 -24.23
N ASP A 75 18.73 -28.31 -24.16
CA ASP A 75 17.82 -28.89 -23.17
C ASP A 75 18.58 -29.11 -21.86
N LEU A 76 18.13 -28.45 -20.79
CA LEU A 76 18.69 -28.61 -19.45
C LEU A 76 17.76 -29.45 -18.58
N ALA A 77 18.20 -30.63 -18.17
CA ALA A 77 17.45 -31.48 -17.23
C ALA A 77 17.47 -30.94 -15.78
N GLY A 78 18.41 -30.05 -15.48
CA GLY A 78 18.65 -29.41 -14.19
C GLY A 78 18.73 -27.89 -14.36
N SER A 79 19.64 -27.21 -13.66
CA SER A 79 19.67 -25.74 -13.59
C SER A 79 20.56 -25.07 -14.64
N LEU A 80 20.20 -23.85 -15.02
CA LEU A 80 21.11 -22.87 -15.62
C LEU A 80 21.52 -21.86 -14.55
N ASP A 81 22.81 -21.75 -14.25
CA ASP A 81 23.38 -20.81 -13.27
C ASP A 81 24.20 -19.71 -13.96
N LEU A 82 23.68 -18.48 -13.97
CA LEU A 82 24.32 -17.29 -14.56
C LEU A 82 24.98 -16.46 -13.46
N ALA A 83 26.03 -17.01 -12.84
CA ALA A 83 26.71 -16.38 -11.71
C ALA A 83 27.42 -15.06 -12.09
N ALA A 84 28.02 -15.00 -13.30
CA ALA A 84 28.68 -13.79 -13.80
C ALA A 84 28.68 -13.60 -15.34
N GLY A 85 28.06 -14.51 -16.10
CA GLY A 85 28.09 -14.51 -17.58
C GLY A 85 26.75 -14.16 -18.25
N THR A 86 26.78 -14.01 -19.58
CA THR A 86 25.65 -13.59 -20.43
C THR A 86 25.17 -14.75 -21.31
N LEU A 87 23.85 -14.92 -21.45
CA LEU A 87 23.24 -15.83 -22.42
C LEU A 87 22.56 -15.02 -23.54
N MET A 88 22.92 -15.26 -24.79
CA MET A 88 22.29 -14.61 -25.95
C MET A 88 21.60 -15.65 -26.84
N LEU A 89 20.32 -15.43 -27.15
CA LEU A 89 19.56 -16.25 -28.11
C LEU A 89 19.29 -15.43 -29.38
N ALA A 90 20.07 -15.63 -30.43
CA ALA A 90 19.88 -14.94 -31.72
C ALA A 90 18.91 -15.69 -32.68
N GLY A 91 18.29 -16.78 -32.20
CA GLY A 91 17.27 -17.61 -32.86
C GLY A 91 17.19 -19.01 -32.20
N GLY A 92 16.14 -19.80 -32.48
CA GLY A 92 15.93 -21.16 -31.91
C GLY A 92 14.90 -21.21 -30.77
N GLU A 93 14.84 -22.32 -30.02
CA GLU A 93 14.03 -22.46 -28.78
C GLU A 93 14.92 -23.00 -27.66
N MET A 94 14.78 -22.56 -26.41
CA MET A 94 15.52 -23.11 -25.26
C MET A 94 14.56 -23.58 -24.16
N PRO A 95 14.22 -24.88 -24.11
CA PRO A 95 13.47 -25.42 -23.00
C PRO A 95 14.38 -25.75 -21.81
N VAL A 96 14.15 -25.10 -20.66
CA VAL A 96 14.83 -25.39 -19.39
C VAL A 96 13.88 -26.16 -18.49
N ALA A 97 14.20 -27.42 -18.15
CA ALA A 97 13.24 -28.31 -17.51
C ALA A 97 13.03 -28.07 -16.00
N THR A 98 13.95 -27.37 -15.31
CA THR A 98 13.85 -27.22 -13.84
C THR A 98 14.03 -25.82 -13.28
N ALA A 99 15.10 -25.05 -13.51
CA ALA A 99 15.19 -23.68 -12.96
C ALA A 99 16.30 -22.83 -13.60
N LEU A 100 16.08 -21.50 -13.64
CA LEU A 100 17.15 -20.50 -13.80
C LEU A 100 17.63 -20.02 -12.41
N GLY A 101 18.89 -20.26 -12.09
CA GLY A 101 19.59 -19.69 -10.94
C GLY A 101 20.46 -18.49 -11.36
N GLY A 102 20.44 -17.42 -10.58
CA GLY A 102 21.35 -16.28 -10.74
C GLY A 102 21.85 -15.81 -9.37
N SER A 103 23.12 -15.46 -9.28
CA SER A 103 23.65 -14.72 -8.12
C SER A 103 23.69 -13.23 -8.43
N ALA A 104 23.33 -12.40 -7.46
CA ALA A 104 23.19 -10.95 -7.64
C ALA A 104 24.46 -10.32 -8.26
N GLY A 105 24.35 -9.81 -9.49
CA GLY A 105 25.37 -8.89 -10.02
C GLY A 105 25.63 -8.86 -11.53
N ALA A 106 25.27 -9.88 -12.33
CA ALA A 106 25.50 -9.83 -13.79
C ALA A 106 24.75 -10.96 -14.50
N THR A 107 23.43 -10.87 -14.55
CA THR A 107 22.64 -11.74 -15.41
C THR A 107 22.01 -10.83 -16.46
N GLU A 108 22.28 -11.09 -17.73
CA GLU A 108 21.61 -10.49 -18.88
C GLU A 108 21.32 -11.66 -19.81
N ILE A 109 20.03 -11.97 -20.00
CA ILE A 109 19.61 -12.87 -21.06
C ILE A 109 18.95 -11.99 -22.10
N THR A 110 19.53 -11.93 -23.30
CA THR A 110 18.92 -11.26 -24.46
C THR A 110 18.38 -12.33 -25.39
N THR A 111 17.06 -12.41 -25.53
CA THR A 111 16.41 -13.44 -26.36
C THR A 111 15.63 -12.81 -27.50
N TYR A 112 15.70 -13.40 -28.69
CA TYR A 112 14.84 -13.15 -29.87
C TYR A 112 14.03 -14.41 -30.25
N ALA A 113 13.76 -15.28 -29.26
CA ALA A 113 13.35 -16.66 -29.42
C ALA A 113 12.56 -17.15 -28.19
N ALA A 114 11.93 -18.34 -28.27
CA ALA A 114 11.16 -18.90 -27.14
C ALA A 114 12.09 -19.43 -26.04
N LEU A 115 11.82 -19.04 -24.79
CA LEU A 115 12.49 -19.48 -23.57
C LEU A 115 11.45 -20.09 -22.63
N ASP A 116 11.52 -21.39 -22.36
CA ASP A 116 10.70 -22.02 -21.31
C ASP A 116 11.52 -22.07 -20.04
N LEU A 117 11.05 -21.38 -19.00
CA LEU A 117 11.75 -21.20 -17.73
C LEU A 117 11.60 -22.37 -16.76
N GLY A 118 10.82 -23.40 -17.09
CA GLY A 118 10.56 -24.51 -16.19
C GLY A 118 10.02 -24.01 -14.84
N ALA A 119 10.72 -24.31 -13.73
CA ALA A 119 10.35 -23.91 -12.37
C ALA A 119 10.87 -22.52 -11.90
N GLY A 120 10.97 -21.55 -12.81
CA GLY A 120 11.15 -20.13 -12.48
C GLY A 120 12.60 -19.61 -12.35
N LEU A 121 12.73 -18.32 -11.96
CA LEU A 121 14.00 -17.61 -11.72
C LEU A 121 14.22 -17.42 -10.20
N ILE A 122 15.21 -18.09 -9.63
CA ILE A 122 15.31 -18.30 -8.16
C ILE A 122 16.25 -17.30 -7.45
N GLY A 123 16.96 -16.42 -8.16
CA GLY A 123 17.91 -15.50 -7.52
C GLY A 123 18.31 -14.31 -8.40
N GLY A 124 18.68 -13.20 -7.75
CA GLY A 124 18.81 -11.88 -8.37
C GLY A 124 19.69 -11.83 -9.62
N GLY A 125 19.12 -11.25 -10.67
CA GLY A 125 19.67 -11.10 -12.01
C GLY A 125 18.75 -10.22 -12.87
N ALA A 126 19.21 -9.77 -14.04
CA ALA A 126 18.39 -9.08 -15.03
C ALA A 126 18.05 -9.99 -16.24
N LEU A 127 16.84 -9.88 -16.76
CA LEU A 127 16.38 -10.52 -17.99
C LEU A 127 15.92 -9.39 -18.92
N ASP A 128 16.45 -9.31 -20.13
CA ASP A 128 16.05 -8.30 -21.12
C ASP A 128 15.61 -8.98 -22.41
N ALA A 129 14.31 -9.10 -22.62
CA ALA A 129 13.74 -9.89 -23.70
C ALA A 129 13.10 -8.99 -24.75
N ALA A 130 13.39 -9.21 -26.04
CA ALA A 130 12.78 -8.48 -27.15
C ALA A 130 12.53 -9.44 -28.32
N PHE A 131 11.34 -9.47 -28.90
CA PHE A 131 10.92 -10.49 -29.89
C PHE A 131 11.02 -11.93 -29.34
N ALA A 132 10.62 -12.13 -28.08
CA ALA A 132 10.77 -13.40 -27.38
C ALA A 132 9.48 -13.86 -26.71
N VAL A 133 9.33 -15.18 -26.53
CA VAL A 133 8.23 -15.75 -25.75
C VAL A 133 8.82 -16.47 -24.55
N ILE A 134 8.56 -15.94 -23.36
CA ILE A 134 8.96 -16.53 -22.09
C ILE A 134 7.75 -17.24 -21.52
N THR A 135 7.84 -18.56 -21.32
CA THR A 135 6.74 -19.35 -20.75
C THR A 135 7.16 -19.96 -19.41
N ALA A 136 6.26 -19.94 -18.44
CA ALA A 136 6.37 -20.65 -17.17
C ALA A 136 5.30 -21.75 -17.14
N THR A 137 5.70 -23.02 -17.14
CA THR A 137 4.76 -24.16 -17.26
C THR A 137 4.16 -24.61 -15.92
N GLY A 138 4.75 -24.23 -14.78
CA GLY A 138 4.28 -24.53 -13.42
C GLY A 138 3.79 -23.30 -12.62
N ASN A 139 3.62 -23.47 -11.29
CA ASN A 139 3.35 -22.37 -10.36
C ASN A 139 4.70 -21.78 -9.93
N GLU A 140 5.04 -20.61 -10.46
CA GLU A 140 6.39 -20.06 -10.35
C GLU A 140 6.42 -18.77 -9.56
N ALA A 141 7.50 -18.58 -8.79
CA ALA A 141 7.76 -17.35 -8.04
C ALA A 141 9.13 -16.77 -8.42
N PHE A 142 9.13 -15.55 -8.93
CA PHE A 142 10.34 -14.77 -9.14
C PHE A 142 10.84 -14.24 -7.80
N GLY A 143 12.11 -14.51 -7.46
CA GLY A 143 12.81 -13.83 -6.36
C GLY A 143 13.09 -12.34 -6.68
N PRO A 144 13.95 -11.64 -5.92
CA PRO A 144 14.33 -10.26 -6.21
C PRO A 144 15.14 -10.16 -7.51
N ALA A 145 14.44 -10.11 -8.65
CA ALA A 145 14.98 -10.06 -10.01
C ALA A 145 14.46 -8.84 -10.77
N GLN A 146 15.14 -8.46 -11.85
CA GLN A 146 14.73 -7.36 -12.74
C GLN A 146 14.44 -7.93 -14.13
N ILE A 147 13.17 -7.95 -14.55
CA ILE A 147 12.79 -8.37 -15.89
C ILE A 147 12.40 -7.13 -16.68
N THR A 148 12.99 -6.95 -17.84
CA THR A 148 12.60 -5.93 -18.82
C THR A 148 12.11 -6.65 -20.06
N LEU A 149 10.88 -6.36 -20.44
CA LEU A 149 10.33 -6.75 -21.73
C LEU A 149 10.45 -5.53 -22.65
N GLY A 150 11.18 -5.72 -23.76
CA GLY A 150 11.26 -4.81 -24.89
C GLY A 150 10.38 -5.32 -26.04
N ASP A 151 10.42 -4.60 -27.17
CA ASP A 151 9.48 -4.75 -28.28
C ASP A 151 9.13 -6.19 -28.65
N GLN A 152 7.82 -6.49 -28.73
CA GLN A 152 7.27 -7.79 -29.14
C GLN A 152 7.68 -8.96 -28.22
N ALA A 153 7.81 -8.73 -26.91
CA ALA A 153 8.09 -9.79 -25.94
C ALA A 153 6.83 -10.27 -25.20
N ALA A 154 6.69 -11.58 -25.01
CA ALA A 154 5.60 -12.19 -24.25
C ALA A 154 6.14 -12.88 -22.99
N LEU A 155 5.48 -12.67 -21.85
CA LEU A 155 5.69 -13.41 -20.62
C LEU A 155 4.39 -14.13 -20.23
N LEU A 156 4.37 -15.45 -20.31
CA LEU A 156 3.16 -16.26 -20.22
C LEU A 156 3.25 -17.27 -19.06
N ALA A 157 2.30 -17.23 -18.15
CA ALA A 157 1.97 -18.35 -17.27
C ALA A 157 1.19 -19.37 -18.10
N GLY A 158 1.75 -20.56 -18.30
CA GLY A 158 1.14 -21.66 -19.05
C GLY A 158 -0.10 -22.22 -18.32
N ALA A 159 -0.01 -23.43 -17.77
CA ALA A 159 -1.11 -24.02 -17.00
C ALA A 159 -1.12 -23.59 -15.51
N GLY A 160 -0.12 -22.84 -15.06
CA GLY A 160 0.09 -22.44 -13.67
C GLY A 160 -0.12 -20.96 -13.39
N THR A 161 0.44 -20.49 -12.27
CA THR A 161 0.40 -19.09 -11.83
C THR A 161 1.81 -18.50 -11.82
N LEU A 162 1.96 -17.32 -12.42
CA LEU A 162 3.17 -16.53 -12.39
C LEU A 162 3.15 -15.59 -11.17
N THR A 163 4.12 -15.70 -10.28
CA THR A 163 4.22 -14.86 -9.08
C THR A 163 5.45 -13.98 -9.14
N LEU A 164 5.29 -12.66 -9.13
CA LEU A 164 6.37 -11.70 -8.91
C LEU A 164 6.56 -11.55 -7.41
N GLY A 165 7.60 -12.14 -6.84
CA GLY A 165 7.86 -12.07 -5.40
C GLY A 165 8.30 -10.68 -4.93
N ALA A 166 8.29 -10.49 -3.61
CA ALA A 166 8.71 -9.22 -3.01
C ALA A 166 10.14 -8.83 -3.41
N GLY A 167 10.30 -7.60 -3.93
CA GLY A 167 11.57 -7.08 -4.44
C GLY A 167 11.88 -7.45 -5.90
N ALA A 168 11.02 -8.23 -6.57
CA ALA A 168 11.05 -8.40 -8.01
C ALA A 168 10.53 -7.14 -8.72
N THR A 169 11.07 -6.82 -9.89
CA THR A 169 10.53 -5.78 -10.77
C THR A 169 10.41 -6.33 -12.17
N VAL A 170 9.24 -6.17 -12.78
CA VAL A 170 9.00 -6.42 -14.21
C VAL A 170 8.63 -5.10 -14.85
N THR A 171 9.37 -4.70 -15.88
CA THR A 171 9.10 -3.49 -16.66
C THR A 171 8.73 -3.87 -18.09
N LEU A 172 7.60 -3.37 -18.58
CA LEU A 172 7.11 -3.58 -19.93
C LEU A 172 7.03 -2.22 -20.63
N GLY A 173 7.78 -2.06 -21.72
CA GLY A 173 7.90 -0.78 -22.42
C GLY A 173 7.86 -0.88 -23.93
N GLY A 174 7.97 -2.10 -24.46
CA GLY A 174 8.01 -2.37 -25.88
C GLY A 174 6.65 -2.31 -26.55
N VAL A 175 6.65 -2.12 -27.86
CA VAL A 175 5.44 -2.22 -28.70
C VAL A 175 5.06 -3.68 -28.84
N GLY A 176 3.83 -4.03 -28.43
CA GLY A 176 3.26 -5.37 -28.58
C GLY A 176 3.74 -6.38 -27.56
N ASP A 177 4.17 -5.90 -26.38
CA ASP A 177 4.49 -6.75 -25.25
C ASP A 177 3.20 -7.37 -24.68
N VAL A 178 3.31 -8.64 -24.28
CA VAL A 178 2.18 -9.40 -23.75
C VAL A 178 2.54 -10.01 -22.39
N LEU A 179 1.65 -9.84 -21.42
CA LEU A 179 1.69 -10.59 -20.16
C LEU A 179 0.46 -11.50 -20.11
N GLY A 180 0.60 -12.81 -19.93
CA GLY A 180 -0.51 -13.75 -20.06
C GLY A 180 -0.59 -14.79 -18.94
N GLY A 181 -1.81 -15.24 -18.61
CA GLY A 181 -2.09 -16.29 -17.64
C GLY A 181 -2.38 -15.77 -16.22
N ASN A 182 -2.50 -16.70 -15.25
CA ASN A 182 -2.76 -16.35 -13.86
C ASN A 182 -1.54 -15.65 -13.25
N LEU A 183 -1.75 -14.53 -12.56
CA LEU A 183 -0.68 -13.65 -12.11
C LEU A 183 -0.87 -13.17 -10.67
N VAL A 184 0.21 -13.24 -9.89
CA VAL A 184 0.32 -12.66 -8.54
C VAL A 184 1.48 -11.67 -8.54
N ASN A 185 1.24 -10.43 -8.14
CA ASN A 185 2.25 -9.39 -8.02
C ASN A 185 2.46 -8.98 -6.56
N ASP A 186 3.51 -9.49 -5.93
CA ASP A 186 4.01 -9.07 -4.61
C ASP A 186 5.20 -8.09 -4.72
N GLY A 187 5.69 -7.84 -5.95
CA GLY A 187 6.82 -6.97 -6.27
C GLY A 187 6.40 -5.66 -6.94
N THR A 188 7.04 -5.31 -8.05
CA THR A 188 6.70 -4.14 -8.87
C THR A 188 6.48 -4.55 -10.32
N LEU A 189 5.30 -4.25 -10.86
CA LEU A 189 4.93 -4.41 -12.25
C LEU A 189 4.74 -3.03 -12.87
N ALA A 190 5.68 -2.60 -13.71
CA ALA A 190 5.74 -1.26 -14.28
C ALA A 190 5.53 -1.29 -15.80
N PHE A 191 4.69 -0.38 -16.30
CA PHE A 191 4.40 -0.21 -17.72
C PHE A 191 4.84 1.18 -18.17
N THR A 192 5.71 1.25 -19.17
CA THR A 192 6.21 2.50 -19.75
C THR A 192 5.76 2.69 -21.20
N GLY A 193 5.12 1.68 -21.81
CA GLY A 193 4.69 1.66 -23.21
C GLY A 193 3.23 1.21 -23.39
N THR A 194 2.94 0.61 -24.55
CA THR A 194 1.63 0.03 -24.85
C THR A 194 1.66 -1.48 -24.61
N THR A 195 0.82 -1.98 -23.73
CA THR A 195 0.88 -3.38 -23.29
C THR A 195 -0.52 -3.99 -23.18
N GLU A 196 -0.63 -5.25 -23.61
CA GLU A 196 -1.83 -6.05 -23.39
C GLU A 196 -1.56 -7.14 -22.34
N ILE A 197 -2.45 -7.22 -21.35
CA ILE A 197 -2.45 -8.27 -20.33
C ILE A 197 -3.59 -9.23 -20.68
N ASN A 198 -3.28 -10.53 -20.75
CA ASN A 198 -4.22 -11.61 -21.05
C ASN A 198 -5.01 -11.41 -22.37
N PRO A 199 -4.37 -11.03 -23.49
CA PRO A 199 -5.09 -10.77 -24.75
C PRO A 199 -5.80 -11.99 -25.33
N TYR A 200 -5.41 -13.20 -24.92
CA TYR A 200 -5.94 -14.47 -25.44
C TYR A 200 -7.02 -15.12 -24.55
N GLY A 201 -7.38 -14.49 -23.43
CA GLY A 201 -8.44 -14.99 -22.55
C GLY A 201 -8.27 -14.50 -21.11
N ALA A 202 -9.40 -14.29 -20.44
CA ALA A 202 -9.48 -13.86 -19.05
C ALA A 202 -8.72 -14.82 -18.11
N ALA A 203 -7.89 -14.27 -17.23
CA ALA A 203 -7.18 -15.02 -16.18
C ALA A 203 -7.17 -14.26 -14.85
N ASP A 204 -6.84 -14.93 -13.76
CA ASP A 204 -6.87 -14.33 -12.42
C ASP A 204 -5.65 -13.44 -12.19
N PHE A 205 -5.87 -12.27 -11.57
CA PHE A 205 -4.82 -11.33 -11.22
C PHE A 205 -4.95 -10.88 -9.76
N THR A 206 -3.87 -11.00 -8.98
CA THR A 206 -3.78 -10.49 -7.61
C THR A 206 -2.57 -9.56 -7.45
N ASN A 207 -2.79 -8.32 -7.01
CA ASN A 207 -1.73 -7.36 -6.70
C ASN A 207 -1.63 -7.12 -5.18
N THR A 208 -0.53 -7.50 -4.55
CA THR A 208 -0.20 -7.11 -3.16
C THR A 208 0.99 -6.13 -3.09
N GLY A 209 1.76 -6.01 -4.19
CA GLY A 209 2.85 -5.07 -4.39
C GLY A 209 2.43 -3.79 -5.10
N THR A 210 3.18 -3.39 -6.12
CA THR A 210 2.92 -2.15 -6.89
C THR A 210 2.67 -2.47 -8.36
N LEU A 211 1.55 -2.01 -8.90
CA LEU A 211 1.27 -1.94 -10.33
C LEU A 211 1.38 -0.47 -10.76
N ALA A 212 2.24 -0.14 -11.71
CA ALA A 212 2.51 1.23 -12.10
C ALA A 212 2.40 1.40 -13.61
N VAL A 213 1.35 2.09 -14.08
CA VAL A 213 1.30 2.60 -15.46
C VAL A 213 2.01 3.94 -15.48
N VAL A 214 3.32 3.92 -15.73
CA VAL A 214 4.18 5.12 -15.74
C VAL A 214 3.88 5.99 -16.96
N SER A 215 3.62 5.37 -18.12
CA SER A 215 3.22 6.02 -19.35
C SER A 215 2.56 5.02 -20.31
N GLY A 216 1.93 5.52 -21.37
CA GLY A 216 1.37 4.68 -22.43
C GLY A 216 -0.05 4.17 -22.13
N THR A 217 -0.42 3.05 -22.76
CA THR A 217 -1.76 2.45 -22.68
C THR A 217 -1.65 0.99 -22.30
N VAL A 218 -2.30 0.60 -21.21
CA VAL A 218 -2.36 -0.78 -20.74
C VAL A 218 -3.81 -1.25 -20.79
N ALA A 219 -4.06 -2.37 -21.45
CA ALA A 219 -5.36 -3.03 -21.45
C ALA A 219 -5.20 -4.45 -20.91
N GLY A 220 -6.04 -4.84 -19.96
CA GLY A 220 -5.99 -6.17 -19.37
C GLY A 220 -7.33 -6.86 -19.32
N ASN A 221 -7.34 -8.17 -19.55
CA ASN A 221 -8.52 -9.03 -19.48
C ASN A 221 -8.41 -10.03 -18.30
N PHE A 222 -9.37 -9.99 -17.38
CA PHE A 222 -9.27 -10.70 -16.10
C PHE A 222 -10.53 -11.49 -15.79
N ALA A 223 -10.36 -12.69 -15.23
CA ALA A 223 -11.48 -13.43 -14.65
C ALA A 223 -11.84 -12.77 -13.30
N ASP A 224 -10.89 -12.79 -12.36
CA ASP A 224 -10.95 -12.01 -11.13
C ASP A 224 -9.73 -11.08 -11.01
N PHE A 225 -9.98 -9.79 -10.73
CA PHE A 225 -8.94 -8.79 -10.45
C PHE A 225 -8.99 -8.36 -8.98
N VAL A 226 -7.94 -8.65 -8.22
CA VAL A 226 -7.83 -8.31 -6.79
C VAL A 226 -6.66 -7.37 -6.55
N ASN A 227 -6.92 -6.18 -6.03
CA ASN A 227 -5.90 -5.25 -5.55
C ASN A 227 -5.88 -5.20 -4.02
N GLN A 228 -4.73 -5.48 -3.41
CA GLN A 228 -4.42 -5.31 -1.98
C GLN A 228 -3.20 -4.40 -1.76
N GLY A 229 -2.48 -4.06 -2.84
CA GLY A 229 -1.29 -3.21 -2.85
C GLY A 229 -1.56 -1.81 -3.39
N GLU A 230 -0.65 -1.30 -4.21
CA GLU A 230 -0.74 0.03 -4.83
C GLU A 230 -0.91 -0.08 -6.35
N ILE A 231 -1.81 0.72 -6.91
CA ILE A 231 -1.94 0.96 -8.36
C ILE A 231 -1.68 2.44 -8.61
N THR A 232 -0.69 2.76 -9.46
CA THR A 232 -0.45 4.14 -9.92
C THR A 232 -0.68 4.25 -11.41
N VAL A 233 -1.46 5.25 -11.84
CA VAL A 233 -1.84 5.43 -13.24
C VAL A 233 -1.45 6.83 -13.70
N ALA A 234 -0.38 6.94 -14.47
CA ALA A 234 0.06 8.15 -15.16
C ALA A 234 -0.21 8.12 -16.67
N GLY A 235 -0.59 6.96 -17.22
CA GLY A 235 -1.05 6.78 -18.61
C GLY A 235 -2.54 6.44 -18.72
N THR A 236 -2.87 5.47 -19.58
CA THR A 236 -4.21 4.88 -19.66
C THR A 236 -4.18 3.43 -19.18
N LEU A 237 -5.10 3.06 -18.29
CA LEU A 237 -5.31 1.70 -17.82
C LEU A 237 -6.76 1.28 -18.08
N THR A 238 -6.97 0.18 -18.79
CA THR A 238 -8.29 -0.44 -18.98
C THR A 238 -8.25 -1.84 -18.38
N LEU A 239 -9.17 -2.11 -17.46
CA LEU A 239 -9.36 -3.42 -16.84
C LEU A 239 -10.70 -3.97 -17.28
N ASP A 240 -10.69 -4.93 -18.20
CA ASP A 240 -11.84 -5.80 -18.49
C ASP A 240 -11.80 -6.95 -17.51
N ALA A 241 -12.79 -7.05 -16.61
CA ALA A 241 -12.78 -8.05 -15.56
C ALA A 241 -14.16 -8.67 -15.28
N GLY A 242 -14.18 -9.99 -15.07
CA GLY A 242 -15.36 -10.68 -14.55
C GLY A 242 -15.77 -10.15 -13.17
N SER A 243 -14.80 -9.99 -12.28
CA SER A 243 -14.94 -9.32 -10.99
C SER A 243 -13.74 -8.42 -10.67
N PHE A 244 -13.99 -7.35 -9.89
CA PHE A 244 -12.96 -6.43 -9.41
C PHE A 244 -13.11 -6.18 -7.90
N THR A 245 -12.04 -6.42 -7.14
CA THR A 245 -11.98 -6.17 -5.68
C THR A 245 -10.77 -5.32 -5.34
N ASN A 246 -10.99 -4.13 -4.78
CA ASN A 246 -9.94 -3.25 -4.29
C ASN A 246 -9.96 -3.10 -2.77
N GLN A 247 -8.89 -3.55 -2.12
CA GLN A 247 -8.54 -3.41 -0.71
C GLN A 247 -7.26 -2.57 -0.52
N GLY A 248 -6.61 -2.18 -1.62
CA GLY A 248 -5.41 -1.38 -1.68
C GLY A 248 -5.66 0.09 -2.08
N GLU A 249 -4.62 0.76 -2.57
CA GLU A 249 -4.66 2.14 -3.04
C GLU A 249 -4.62 2.22 -4.57
N VAL A 250 -5.40 3.14 -5.14
CA VAL A 250 -5.36 3.49 -6.56
C VAL A 250 -5.15 5.00 -6.68
N VAL A 251 -4.03 5.40 -7.27
CA VAL A 251 -3.65 6.81 -7.50
C VAL A 251 -3.65 7.08 -8.99
N ILE A 252 -4.45 8.05 -9.43
CA ILE A 252 -4.53 8.44 -10.84
C ILE A 252 -3.95 9.84 -11.00
N ALA A 253 -2.91 9.96 -11.82
CA ALA A 253 -2.23 11.21 -12.10
C ALA A 253 -3.11 12.14 -12.96
N PRO A 254 -2.86 13.46 -12.94
CA PRO A 254 -3.58 14.40 -13.79
C PRO A 254 -3.45 14.05 -15.28
N GLY A 255 -4.59 13.97 -15.98
CA GLY A 255 -4.63 13.66 -17.42
C GLY A 255 -4.55 12.16 -17.76
N ALA A 256 -4.40 11.29 -16.76
CA ALA A 256 -4.45 9.85 -16.91
C ALA A 256 -5.91 9.32 -16.93
N ALA A 257 -6.10 8.09 -17.39
CA ALA A 257 -7.40 7.45 -17.48
C ALA A 257 -7.37 6.04 -16.89
N LEU A 258 -8.40 5.71 -16.10
CA LEU A 258 -8.69 4.36 -15.63
C LEU A 258 -10.10 3.97 -16.07
N THR A 259 -10.21 2.89 -16.86
CA THR A 259 -11.48 2.31 -17.30
C THR A 259 -11.66 0.96 -16.64
N LEU A 260 -12.84 0.71 -16.06
CA LEU A 260 -13.22 -0.58 -15.50
C LEU A 260 -14.41 -1.11 -16.33
N ASP A 261 -14.13 -2.07 -17.21
CA ASP A 261 -15.16 -2.78 -17.97
C ASP A 261 -15.48 -4.06 -17.20
N LEU A 262 -16.62 -4.10 -16.52
CA LEU A 262 -16.94 -5.17 -15.57
C LEU A 262 -18.15 -5.97 -16.04
N ALA A 263 -17.99 -7.29 -16.14
CA ALA A 263 -19.11 -8.18 -16.48
C ALA A 263 -20.15 -8.27 -15.35
N THR A 264 -19.75 -7.98 -14.10
CA THR A 264 -20.63 -7.93 -12.93
C THR A 264 -20.38 -6.68 -12.09
N ALA A 265 -21.44 -6.09 -11.55
CA ALA A 265 -21.33 -4.91 -10.68
C ALA A 265 -20.47 -5.23 -9.42
N PRO A 266 -19.53 -4.36 -9.03
CA PRO A 266 -18.67 -4.62 -7.88
C PRO A 266 -19.48 -4.69 -6.58
N ALA A 267 -19.08 -5.57 -5.65
CA ALA A 267 -19.73 -5.69 -4.35
C ALA A 267 -19.70 -4.35 -3.58
N PRO A 268 -20.66 -4.05 -2.67
CA PRO A 268 -20.62 -2.84 -1.85
C PRO A 268 -19.30 -2.75 -1.06
N GLY A 269 -18.49 -1.72 -1.33
CA GLY A 269 -17.15 -1.54 -0.77
C GLY A 269 -16.00 -2.08 -1.63
N GLY A 270 -16.29 -2.72 -2.77
CA GLY A 270 -15.30 -3.36 -3.65
C GLY A 270 -14.44 -2.41 -4.48
N LEU A 271 -14.72 -1.10 -4.51
CA LEU A 271 -13.90 -0.12 -5.22
C LEU A 271 -12.80 0.52 -4.35
N GLY A 272 -12.83 0.34 -3.03
CA GLY A 272 -11.82 0.91 -2.12
C GLY A 272 -11.66 2.44 -2.25
N VAL A 273 -10.46 2.95 -1.93
CA VAL A 273 -10.10 4.37 -2.14
C VAL A 273 -9.51 4.53 -3.54
N ILE A 274 -10.08 5.45 -4.32
CA ILE A 274 -9.53 5.91 -5.60
C ILE A 274 -9.22 7.40 -5.42
N ASP A 275 -7.93 7.76 -5.32
CA ASP A 275 -7.50 9.16 -5.16
C ASP A 275 -7.27 9.81 -6.54
N ASN A 276 -7.93 10.94 -6.76
CA ASN A 276 -7.88 11.70 -8.00
C ASN A 276 -7.05 12.97 -7.80
N ALA A 277 -5.77 12.91 -8.14
CA ALA A 277 -4.84 14.02 -7.94
C ALA A 277 -5.09 15.22 -8.88
N GLY A 278 -6.04 15.15 -9.83
CA GLY A 278 -6.15 16.09 -10.96
C GLY A 278 -7.52 16.70 -11.28
N GLY A 279 -8.59 16.40 -10.53
CA GLY A 279 -9.85 17.15 -10.60
C GLY A 279 -10.77 16.89 -11.82
N LYS A 280 -10.37 16.08 -12.81
CA LYS A 280 -11.26 15.39 -13.76
C LYS A 280 -10.61 14.09 -14.21
N VAL A 281 -11.11 12.97 -13.71
CA VAL A 281 -10.72 11.62 -14.14
C VAL A 281 -11.99 10.88 -14.48
N SER A 282 -12.09 10.38 -15.72
CA SER A 282 -13.22 9.60 -16.17
C SER A 282 -13.06 8.16 -15.70
N VAL A 283 -13.59 7.82 -14.52
CA VAL A 283 -13.81 6.41 -14.16
C VAL A 283 -15.06 5.96 -14.91
N VAL A 284 -14.88 5.39 -16.09
CA VAL A 284 -15.99 4.78 -16.83
C VAL A 284 -16.19 3.38 -16.26
N ILE A 285 -17.26 3.18 -15.50
CA ILE A 285 -17.78 1.85 -15.18
C ILE A 285 -18.86 1.56 -16.23
N ALA A 286 -18.54 0.74 -17.23
CA ALA A 286 -19.46 0.44 -18.32
C ALA A 286 -20.36 -0.75 -17.98
N ASP A 287 -21.25 -0.63 -17.00
CA ASP A 287 -22.40 -1.54 -16.90
C ASP A 287 -23.56 -0.91 -17.69
N SER A 288 -24.08 -1.62 -18.70
CA SER A 288 -25.41 -1.43 -19.29
C SER A 288 -25.96 0.00 -19.32
N GLY A 289 -25.17 0.98 -19.82
CA GLY A 289 -25.63 2.33 -20.12
C GLY A 289 -25.64 3.36 -18.99
N THR A 290 -25.02 3.14 -17.83
CA THR A 290 -24.80 4.21 -16.84
C THR A 290 -23.34 4.60 -16.74
N ALA A 291 -22.95 5.69 -17.40
CA ALA A 291 -21.73 6.39 -17.03
C ALA A 291 -21.88 6.87 -15.58
N LEU A 292 -21.03 6.39 -14.68
CA LEU A 292 -20.74 7.13 -13.46
C LEU A 292 -19.94 8.36 -13.88
N ASP A 293 -20.67 9.41 -14.24
CA ASP A 293 -20.10 10.75 -14.20
C ASP A 293 -19.71 10.96 -12.75
N SER A 294 -18.40 10.86 -12.47
CA SER A 294 -17.84 11.36 -11.23
C SER A 294 -17.86 12.88 -11.28
N SER A 295 -19.08 13.43 -11.38
CA SER A 295 -19.35 14.71 -10.75
C SER A 295 -18.89 14.52 -9.31
N PRO A 296 -17.95 15.33 -8.83
CA PRO A 296 -17.45 15.18 -7.47
C PRO A 296 -18.67 15.11 -6.57
N ALA A 297 -18.77 14.07 -5.72
CA ALA A 297 -19.64 14.13 -4.56
C ALA A 297 -19.32 15.48 -3.93
N ALA A 298 -20.23 16.46 -4.10
CA ALA A 298 -19.94 17.89 -4.11
C ALA A 298 -18.71 18.15 -3.26
N ALA A 299 -17.53 18.31 -3.91
CA ALA A 299 -16.25 18.17 -3.24
C ALA A 299 -16.38 18.87 -1.91
N ALA A 300 -16.47 18.08 -0.84
CA ALA A 300 -16.39 18.64 0.49
C ALA A 300 -14.97 19.13 0.49
N ILE A 301 -14.82 20.43 0.20
CA ILE A 301 -13.57 21.15 0.28
C ILE A 301 -12.96 20.65 1.60
N PRO A 302 -11.84 19.91 1.56
CA PRO A 302 -11.32 19.30 2.77
C PRO A 302 -11.14 20.43 3.78
N PRO A 303 -11.73 20.31 4.99
CA PRO A 303 -11.79 21.42 5.91
C PRO A 303 -10.35 21.91 6.15
N PRO A 304 -10.08 23.22 6.02
CA PRO A 304 -8.71 23.69 5.92
C PRO A 304 -7.81 23.20 7.06
N ALA A 305 -6.58 22.81 6.70
CA ALA A 305 -5.46 22.67 7.63
C ALA A 305 -5.40 23.93 8.51
N CYS A 306 -5.24 23.83 9.82
CA CYS A 306 -5.31 24.99 10.72
C CYS A 306 -4.53 24.75 12.00
N PHE A 307 -3.98 25.82 12.56
CA PHE A 307 -3.47 25.94 13.92
C PHE A 307 -4.59 26.34 14.87
N LEU A 308 -4.66 25.74 16.06
CA LEU A 308 -5.55 26.25 17.10
C LEU A 308 -4.95 27.53 17.72
N ALA A 309 -5.80 28.47 18.15
CA ALA A 309 -5.41 29.66 18.92
C ALA A 309 -4.47 29.30 20.08
N GLY A 310 -3.45 30.12 20.29
CA GLY A 310 -2.39 29.92 21.29
C GLY A 310 -1.17 29.17 20.75
N THR A 311 -1.28 28.50 19.60
CA THR A 311 -0.14 27.83 18.94
C THR A 311 0.93 28.86 18.59
N ARG A 312 2.16 28.66 19.03
CA ARG A 312 3.26 29.59 18.77
C ARG A 312 4.05 29.21 17.52
N ILE A 313 4.19 30.18 16.62
CA ILE A 313 4.95 30.08 15.39
C ILE A 313 6.32 30.73 15.58
N ALA A 314 7.38 30.05 15.16
CA ALA A 314 8.73 30.61 15.21
C ALA A 314 8.88 31.76 14.20
N THR A 315 9.35 32.91 14.69
CA THR A 315 9.60 34.11 13.89
C THR A 315 11.04 34.58 14.05
N ALA A 316 11.46 35.55 13.23
CA ALA A 316 12.78 36.17 13.32
C ALA A 316 13.10 36.75 14.72
N THR A 317 12.07 37.13 15.49
CA THR A 317 12.21 37.79 16.80
C THR A 317 11.74 36.90 17.96
N GLY A 318 11.52 35.61 17.74
CA GLY A 318 11.04 34.66 18.74
C GLY A 318 9.70 34.01 18.39
N GLU A 319 9.10 33.29 19.32
CA GLU A 319 7.85 32.55 19.10
C GLU A 319 6.62 33.43 19.36
N ILE A 320 5.78 33.65 18.34
CA ILE A 320 4.55 34.46 18.40
C ILE A 320 3.32 33.56 18.28
N ALA A 321 2.30 33.76 19.12
CA ALA A 321 1.03 33.05 19.01
C ALA A 321 0.35 33.36 17.66
N VAL A 322 -0.23 32.35 17.01
CA VAL A 322 -0.75 32.46 15.64
C VAL A 322 -1.81 33.56 15.47
N GLU A 323 -2.66 33.77 16.48
CA GLU A 323 -3.67 34.84 16.52
C GLU A 323 -3.07 36.25 16.62
N CYS A 324 -1.82 36.36 17.06
CA CYS A 324 -1.06 37.60 17.17
C CYS A 324 -0.15 37.85 15.96
N LEU A 325 -0.01 36.87 15.07
CA LEU A 325 0.78 36.99 13.85
C LEU A 325 0.07 37.92 12.85
N ARG A 326 0.83 38.69 12.08
CA ARG A 326 0.33 39.67 11.11
C ARG A 326 1.05 39.54 9.77
N PRO A 327 0.38 39.83 8.64
CA PRO A 327 1.05 39.94 7.35
C PRO A 327 2.28 40.86 7.40
N GLY A 328 3.34 40.47 6.70
CA GLY A 328 4.65 41.12 6.69
C GLY A 328 5.63 40.63 7.76
N GLN A 329 5.17 39.95 8.83
CA GLN A 329 6.09 39.37 9.81
C GLN A 329 6.85 38.17 9.22
N LEU A 330 8.12 38.03 9.60
CA LEU A 330 9.00 36.98 9.09
C LEU A 330 8.95 35.73 9.97
N VAL A 331 8.44 34.63 9.43
CA VAL A 331 8.43 33.31 10.09
C VAL A 331 9.64 32.48 9.68
N ALA A 332 10.13 31.65 10.60
CA ALA A 332 11.25 30.74 10.35
C ALA A 332 10.80 29.51 9.57
N THR A 333 11.43 29.26 8.43
CA THR A 333 11.20 28.07 7.62
C THR A 333 12.08 26.91 8.09
N ALA A 334 11.60 25.67 7.95
CA ALA A 334 12.33 24.49 8.39
C ALA A 334 13.58 24.20 7.54
N ARG A 335 13.63 24.71 6.30
CA ARG A 335 14.75 24.58 5.35
C ARG A 335 15.91 25.56 5.61
N GLY A 336 15.80 26.42 6.63
CA GLY A 336 16.81 27.41 6.96
C GLY A 336 16.57 28.71 6.19
N GLY A 337 15.83 29.62 6.81
CA GLY A 337 15.48 30.91 6.22
C GLY A 337 14.32 31.57 6.94
N LEU A 338 13.94 32.74 6.42
CA LEU A 338 12.80 33.51 6.88
C LEU A 338 11.88 33.78 5.67
N ALA A 339 10.57 33.67 5.87
CA ALA A 339 9.57 33.99 4.86
C ALA A 339 8.53 34.97 5.43
N PRO A 340 8.09 35.99 4.67
CA PRO A 340 7.06 36.90 5.13
C PRO A 340 5.70 36.20 5.11
N VAL A 341 4.93 36.40 6.16
CA VAL A 341 3.50 36.06 6.16
C VAL A 341 2.79 36.95 5.15
N VAL A 342 2.08 36.37 4.19
CA VAL A 342 1.24 37.13 3.24
C VAL A 342 -0.21 37.20 3.68
N TRP A 343 -0.67 36.19 4.42
CA TRP A 343 -2.03 36.16 4.95
C TRP A 343 -2.13 35.31 6.21
N ILE A 344 -3.09 35.68 7.07
CA ILE A 344 -3.53 34.90 8.22
C ILE A 344 -5.03 34.64 8.06
N GLY A 345 -5.42 33.40 7.78
CA GLY A 345 -6.83 33.00 7.79
C GLY A 345 -7.31 32.75 9.21
N GLU A 346 -8.54 33.11 9.55
CA GLU A 346 -9.15 32.75 10.83
C GLU A 346 -10.57 32.19 10.68
N ARG A 347 -10.94 31.21 11.53
CA ARG A 347 -12.30 30.66 11.59
C ARG A 347 -12.63 30.13 12.98
N ARG A 348 -13.90 30.19 13.36
CA ARG A 348 -14.41 29.58 14.60
C ARG A 348 -15.46 28.53 14.27
N ILE A 349 -15.36 27.36 14.88
CA ILE A 349 -16.24 26.21 14.62
C ILE A 349 -16.85 25.73 15.93
N ASP A 350 -18.18 25.61 15.99
CA ASP A 350 -18.90 24.92 17.07
C ASP A 350 -18.91 23.41 16.78
N CYS A 351 -17.91 22.70 17.32
CA CYS A 351 -17.70 21.27 17.04
C CYS A 351 -18.88 20.40 17.50
N ARG A 352 -19.66 20.83 18.52
CA ARG A 352 -20.81 20.06 19.03
C ARG A 352 -21.98 20.00 18.05
N ARG A 353 -22.06 20.98 17.15
CA ARG A 353 -23.14 21.11 16.16
C ARG A 353 -22.66 20.78 14.75
N HIS A 354 -21.39 20.44 14.58
CA HIS A 354 -20.85 20.04 13.30
C HIS A 354 -21.37 18.64 12.93
N PRO A 355 -21.89 18.43 11.71
CA PRO A 355 -22.45 17.14 11.29
C PRO A 355 -21.40 16.01 11.34
N GLN A 356 -20.13 16.37 11.11
CA GLN A 356 -18.98 15.47 11.18
C GLN A 356 -17.96 16.05 12.17
N ALA A 357 -18.23 15.96 13.47
CA ALA A 357 -17.36 16.55 14.49
C ALA A 357 -15.90 16.08 14.38
N SER A 358 -15.67 14.82 14.04
CA SER A 358 -14.33 14.24 13.84
C SER A 358 -13.52 14.86 12.69
N GLU A 359 -14.13 15.63 11.80
CA GLU A 359 -13.41 16.33 10.72
C GLU A 359 -12.90 17.71 11.15
N VAL A 360 -13.40 18.24 12.27
CA VAL A 360 -13.10 19.59 12.76
C VAL A 360 -12.57 19.62 14.19
N GLU A 361 -12.74 18.54 14.96
CA GLU A 361 -12.19 18.40 16.30
C GLU A 361 -10.66 18.35 16.25
N PRO A 362 -9.96 19.14 17.07
CA PRO A 362 -8.52 19.29 16.98
C PRO A 362 -7.79 18.02 17.36
N VAL A 363 -6.65 17.79 16.70
CA VAL A 363 -5.65 16.81 17.09
C VAL A 363 -4.65 17.50 18.00
N ARG A 364 -4.49 16.96 19.20
CA ARG A 364 -3.47 17.35 20.19
C ARG A 364 -2.28 16.43 20.10
N ILE A 365 -1.11 17.03 19.93
CA ILE A 365 0.19 16.38 19.95
C ILE A 365 0.88 16.83 21.23
N LEU A 366 1.09 15.89 22.16
CA LEU A 366 1.77 16.17 23.44
C LEU A 366 3.17 16.76 23.22
N ALA A 367 3.60 17.62 24.14
CA ALA A 367 5.01 17.94 24.28
C ALA A 367 5.86 16.64 24.31
N ASP A 368 7.02 16.70 23.68
CA ASP A 368 7.98 15.59 23.57
C ASP A 368 7.53 14.35 22.76
N ALA A 369 6.37 14.40 22.08
CA ALA A 369 5.75 13.25 21.41
C ALA A 369 6.57 12.69 20.23
N PHE A 370 7.29 13.51 19.48
CA PHE A 370 8.12 13.09 18.35
C PHE A 370 9.58 12.85 18.76
N ALA A 371 10.10 13.70 19.65
CA ALA A 371 11.42 13.61 20.25
C ALA A 371 11.47 14.56 21.47
N PRO A 372 12.50 14.50 22.35
CA PRO A 372 12.69 15.52 23.38
C PRO A 372 12.64 16.94 22.79
N GLY A 373 11.76 17.78 23.33
CA GLY A 373 11.49 19.14 22.87
C GLY A 373 10.71 19.25 21.56
N LEU A 374 10.14 18.16 21.03
CA LEU A 374 9.36 18.15 19.78
C LEU A 374 8.00 17.45 19.94
N PRO A 375 6.89 18.21 19.90
CA PRO A 375 6.84 19.67 20.07
C PRO A 375 7.31 20.10 21.47
N ARG A 376 7.66 21.38 21.65
CA ARG A 376 8.12 21.98 22.92
C ARG A 376 7.00 22.15 23.94
N ARG A 377 5.77 22.27 23.44
CA ARG A 377 4.52 22.38 24.19
C ARG A 377 3.48 21.54 23.46
N ASP A 378 2.34 21.28 24.09
CA ASP A 378 1.23 20.64 23.41
C ASP A 378 0.83 21.46 22.17
N LEU A 379 0.92 20.83 21.00
CA LEU A 379 0.59 21.42 19.71
C LEU A 379 -0.81 20.98 19.30
N TRP A 380 -1.65 21.91 18.90
CA TRP A 380 -3.05 21.67 18.55
C TRP A 380 -3.31 22.09 17.11
N LEU A 381 -3.71 21.11 16.30
CA LEU A 381 -3.90 21.26 14.87
C LEU A 381 -5.28 20.76 14.45
N SER A 382 -5.80 21.21 13.31
CA SER A 382 -6.94 20.52 12.69
C SER A 382 -6.51 19.14 12.16
N PRO A 383 -7.45 18.20 11.94
CA PRO A 383 -7.14 16.83 11.53
C PRO A 383 -6.27 16.71 10.27
N ASP A 384 -6.48 17.60 9.30
CA ASP A 384 -5.81 17.57 8.00
C ASP A 384 -4.53 18.39 7.93
N HIS A 385 -4.14 19.10 9.00
CA HIS A 385 -2.90 19.86 9.01
C HIS A 385 -1.68 18.93 8.95
N ALA A 386 -0.83 19.12 7.95
CA ALA A 386 0.27 18.21 7.69
C ALA A 386 1.54 18.56 8.47
N ILE A 387 2.15 17.51 9.02
CA ILE A 387 3.41 17.55 9.75
C ILE A 387 4.51 17.08 8.81
N ALA A 388 5.59 17.84 8.75
CA ALA A 388 6.73 17.51 7.92
C ALA A 388 7.62 16.48 8.61
N ILE A 389 7.86 15.36 7.94
CA ILE A 389 8.65 14.24 8.46
C ILE A 389 9.86 14.00 7.55
N PRO A 390 11.04 13.68 8.11
CA PRO A 390 12.19 13.31 7.30
C PRO A 390 11.91 12.05 6.46
N SER A 391 12.36 12.06 5.21
CA SER A 391 12.28 10.92 4.29
C SER A 391 13.68 10.37 3.99
N GLU A 392 13.77 9.04 3.83
CA GLU A 392 14.97 8.34 3.35
C GLU A 392 14.96 8.19 1.82
N ALA A 393 13.93 8.68 1.12
CA ALA A 393 13.80 8.59 -0.33
C ALA A 393 14.89 9.42 -1.05
N ALA A 394 15.23 9.02 -2.28
CA ALA A 394 16.19 9.71 -3.12
C ALA A 394 15.87 11.22 -3.21
N GLY A 395 16.82 12.07 -2.81
CA GLY A 395 16.66 13.52 -2.78
C GLY A 395 16.35 14.15 -1.41
N GLY A 396 16.06 13.34 -0.37
CA GLY A 396 16.00 13.80 1.03
C GLY A 396 14.90 14.82 1.36
N ALA A 397 13.95 15.05 0.43
CA ALA A 397 12.83 15.95 0.66
C ALA A 397 11.89 15.37 1.75
N PRO A 398 11.39 16.19 2.68
CA PRO A 398 10.46 15.72 3.71
C PRO A 398 9.13 15.28 3.07
N LEU A 399 8.40 14.41 3.76
CA LEU A 399 7.01 14.07 3.45
C LEU A 399 6.09 14.87 4.36
N LEU A 400 4.90 15.23 3.85
CA LEU A 400 3.84 15.85 4.63
C LEU A 400 2.83 14.79 5.04
N VAL A 401 2.55 14.67 6.34
CA VAL A 401 1.58 13.69 6.86
C VAL A 401 0.53 14.39 7.71
N PRO A 402 -0.76 14.28 7.37
CA PRO A 402 -1.84 14.86 8.19
C PRO A 402 -1.82 14.37 9.63
N ALA A 403 -2.13 15.26 10.58
CA ALA A 403 -2.17 14.95 12.00
C ALA A 403 -3.09 13.76 12.33
N LYS A 404 -4.25 13.64 11.66
CA LYS A 404 -5.19 12.52 11.83
C LYS A 404 -4.60 11.15 11.45
N CYS A 405 -3.63 11.13 10.54
CA CYS A 405 -2.93 9.90 10.17
C CYS A 405 -1.94 9.45 11.25
N LEU A 406 -1.64 10.28 12.26
CA LEU A 406 -0.65 10.00 13.30
C LEU A 406 -1.28 9.72 14.67
N LEU A 407 -2.61 9.63 14.75
CA LEU A 407 -3.32 9.27 15.97
C LEU A 407 -2.78 7.95 16.54
N ASN A 408 -2.45 7.96 17.82
CA ASN A 408 -1.95 6.79 18.54
C ASN A 408 -2.67 6.55 19.89
N GLY A 409 -3.71 7.33 20.18
CA GLY A 409 -4.51 7.17 21.41
C GLY A 409 -3.75 7.48 22.70
N ALA A 410 -2.52 8.00 22.60
CA ALA A 410 -1.63 8.29 23.70
C ALA A 410 -1.06 9.71 23.61
N THR A 411 0.02 9.89 22.83
CA THR A 411 0.71 11.18 22.66
C THR A 411 0.18 12.03 21.51
N VAL A 412 -0.56 11.43 20.59
CA VAL A 412 -1.26 12.11 19.49
C VAL A 412 -2.71 11.65 19.52
N VAL A 413 -3.61 12.55 19.90
CA VAL A 413 -5.02 12.23 20.17
C VAL A 413 -5.94 13.28 19.59
N GLN A 414 -7.11 12.86 19.13
CA GLN A 414 -8.17 13.79 18.76
C GLN A 414 -8.99 14.15 20.00
N GLU A 415 -9.17 15.44 20.24
CA GLU A 415 -9.77 15.97 21.47
C GLU A 415 -11.16 16.56 21.19
N ARG A 416 -12.13 16.16 22.00
CA ARG A 416 -13.48 16.71 21.93
C ARG A 416 -13.52 18.08 22.60
N VAL A 417 -13.81 19.11 21.81
CA VAL A 417 -13.93 20.48 22.30
C VAL A 417 -15.31 21.04 21.97
N ALA A 418 -15.79 22.02 22.75
CA ALA A 418 -17.05 22.67 22.44
C ALA A 418 -16.93 23.58 21.21
N THR A 419 -15.80 24.28 21.09
CA THR A 419 -15.54 25.24 20.02
C THR A 419 -14.04 25.26 19.74
N ALA A 420 -13.68 25.32 18.46
CA ALA A 420 -12.30 25.46 18.01
C ALA A 420 -12.12 26.83 17.31
N TRP A 421 -11.10 27.59 17.71
CA TRP A 421 -10.70 28.82 17.02
C TRP A 421 -9.41 28.54 16.27
N TYR A 422 -9.53 28.48 14.95
CA TYR A 422 -8.51 28.04 14.03
C TYR A 422 -7.94 29.21 13.24
N PHE A 423 -6.64 29.11 12.95
CA PHE A 423 -5.88 30.04 12.13
C PHE A 423 -5.04 29.31 11.10
N HIS A 424 -4.71 29.96 9.98
CA HIS A 424 -3.70 29.45 9.06
C HIS A 424 -2.74 30.55 8.66
N VAL A 425 -1.46 30.20 8.51
CA VAL A 425 -0.41 31.10 8.02
C VAL A 425 -0.12 30.80 6.56
N GLU A 426 -0.28 31.78 5.67
CA GLU A 426 0.12 31.70 4.27
C GLU A 426 1.42 32.47 4.03
N LEU A 427 2.26 31.89 3.17
CA LEU A 427 3.53 32.45 2.68
C LEU A 427 3.46 32.64 1.16
N PRO A 428 4.40 33.38 0.53
CA PRO A 428 4.38 33.56 -0.93
C PRO A 428 4.40 32.23 -1.70
N CYS A 429 5.15 31.25 -1.18
CA CYS A 429 5.18 29.88 -1.66
C CYS A 429 4.77 28.95 -0.52
N HIS A 430 4.11 27.82 -0.83
CA HIS A 430 3.89 26.78 0.16
C HIS A 430 5.26 26.29 0.66
N ASP A 431 5.46 26.32 1.97
CA ASP A 431 6.71 25.93 2.62
C ASP A 431 6.43 25.36 4.02
N ILE A 432 7.46 24.83 4.66
CA ILE A 432 7.41 24.23 5.99
C ILE A 432 7.86 25.26 7.02
N ILE A 433 7.02 25.54 8.02
CA ILE A 433 7.30 26.43 9.14
C ILE A 433 7.44 25.65 10.44
N ARG A 434 7.79 26.34 11.54
CA ARG A 434 7.92 25.71 12.86
C ARG A 434 6.81 26.19 13.81
N ALA A 435 5.96 25.27 14.25
CA ALA A 435 4.94 25.49 15.26
C ALA A 435 5.28 24.69 16.53
N GLU A 436 5.39 25.38 17.67
CA GLU A 436 5.91 24.80 18.92
C GLU A 436 7.23 24.02 18.73
N GLY A 437 8.05 24.45 17.78
CA GLY A 437 9.30 23.80 17.39
C GLY A 437 9.18 22.63 16.40
N LEU A 438 7.99 22.06 16.20
CA LEU A 438 7.73 20.99 15.24
C LEU A 438 7.56 21.55 13.82
N ALA A 439 8.10 20.84 12.83
CA ALA A 439 8.00 21.23 11.43
C ALA A 439 6.62 20.86 10.85
N VAL A 440 5.90 21.84 10.33
CA VAL A 440 4.53 21.73 9.84
C VAL A 440 4.33 22.58 8.60
N GLU A 441 3.30 22.30 7.82
CA GLU A 441 3.02 23.04 6.60
C GLU A 441 2.52 24.47 6.84
N SER A 442 2.73 25.34 5.86
CA SER A 442 2.03 26.62 5.73
C SER A 442 0.80 26.44 4.84
N TYR A 443 0.03 27.49 4.60
CA TYR A 443 -1.21 27.38 3.84
C TYR A 443 -0.93 27.14 2.36
N LEU A 444 -1.55 26.10 1.81
CA LEU A 444 -1.72 25.90 0.38
C LEU A 444 -3.17 26.18 0.02
N ASP A 445 -3.41 27.25 -0.74
CA ASP A 445 -4.76 27.59 -1.21
C ASP A 445 -5.22 26.63 -2.31
N THR A 446 -5.87 25.54 -1.90
CA THR A 446 -6.45 24.55 -2.82
C THR A 446 -7.91 24.86 -3.18
N GLY A 447 -8.33 26.11 -3.02
CA GLY A 447 -9.73 26.54 -3.23
C GLY A 447 -10.57 26.54 -1.95
N ASN A 448 -9.95 26.29 -0.78
CA ASN A 448 -10.61 26.26 0.53
C ASN A 448 -10.58 27.60 1.28
N ARG A 449 -10.08 28.67 0.66
CA ARG A 449 -9.97 30.00 1.31
C ARG A 449 -11.31 30.54 1.78
N GLY A 450 -12.41 30.20 1.09
CA GLY A 450 -13.78 30.61 1.42
C GLY A 450 -14.27 30.15 2.79
N ASP A 451 -13.62 29.15 3.40
CA ASP A 451 -13.99 28.61 4.71
C ASP A 451 -13.49 29.46 5.89
N PHE A 452 -12.71 30.52 5.61
CA PHE A 452 -12.20 31.45 6.61
C PHE A 452 -13.06 32.72 6.68
N ALA A 453 -13.30 33.20 7.90
CA ALA A 453 -14.18 34.34 8.16
C ALA A 453 -13.68 35.65 7.52
N ASN A 454 -12.38 35.77 7.26
CA ASN A 454 -11.73 36.94 6.71
C ASN A 454 -11.29 36.80 5.25
N ALA A 455 -11.82 35.81 4.51
CA ALA A 455 -11.46 35.52 3.12
C ALA A 455 -11.54 36.74 2.18
N GLY A 456 -12.52 37.64 2.39
CA GLY A 456 -12.75 38.80 1.53
C GLY A 456 -11.73 39.94 1.64
N SER A 457 -10.81 39.90 2.62
CA SER A 457 -9.81 40.96 2.84
C SER A 457 -8.59 40.90 1.91
N VAL A 458 -8.33 39.75 1.29
CA VAL A 458 -7.18 39.52 0.38
C VAL A 458 -7.58 39.62 -1.10
N THR A 459 -8.86 39.44 -1.43
CA THR A 459 -9.40 39.54 -2.79
C THR A 459 -9.11 40.90 -3.46
N THR A 460 -8.79 41.92 -2.67
CA THR A 460 -8.51 43.29 -3.12
C THR A 460 -7.03 43.57 -3.43
N LEU A 461 -6.08 42.70 -3.04
CA LEU A 461 -4.63 43.03 -3.09
C LEU A 461 -3.77 42.12 -4.00
N TYR A 462 -4.21 40.91 -4.39
CA TYR A 462 -3.44 40.00 -5.25
C TYR A 462 -4.36 39.29 -6.27
N PRO A 463 -4.24 39.55 -7.59
CA PRO A 463 -5.21 39.12 -8.61
C PRO A 463 -5.05 37.69 -9.18
N ASP A 464 -4.06 36.90 -8.76
CA ASP A 464 -3.83 35.54 -9.31
C ASP A 464 -4.61 34.46 -8.52
N PHE A 465 -5.87 34.22 -8.89
CA PHE A 465 -6.82 33.29 -8.23
C PHE A 465 -6.99 31.94 -8.96
N VAL A 466 -5.91 31.23 -9.25
CA VAL A 466 -6.02 29.81 -9.65
C VAL A 466 -5.86 28.96 -8.39
N PRO A 467 -6.89 28.22 -7.93
CA PRO A 467 -6.73 27.24 -6.86
C PRO A 467 -5.53 26.34 -7.13
N LYS A 468 -4.59 26.29 -6.19
CA LYS A 468 -3.41 25.43 -6.31
C LYS A 468 -3.84 23.97 -6.12
N THR A 469 -3.11 23.06 -6.73
CA THR A 469 -3.20 21.63 -6.41
C THR A 469 -2.02 21.23 -5.52
N TRP A 470 -2.09 20.07 -4.87
CA TRP A 470 -0.96 19.53 -4.10
C TRP A 470 0.33 19.34 -4.92
N ALA A 471 0.25 19.36 -6.26
CA ALA A 471 1.42 19.44 -7.13
C ALA A 471 2.28 20.71 -6.92
N HIS A 472 1.69 21.76 -6.33
CA HIS A 472 2.37 23.01 -5.98
C HIS A 472 2.90 23.00 -4.54
N SER A 473 2.78 21.88 -3.83
CA SER A 473 3.28 21.74 -2.48
C SER A 473 4.81 21.68 -2.45
N CYS A 474 5.43 22.20 -1.39
CA CYS A 474 6.87 22.06 -1.16
C CYS A 474 7.34 20.62 -0.95
N ALA A 475 6.42 19.70 -0.68
CA ALA A 475 6.68 18.29 -0.36
C ALA A 475 5.44 17.42 -0.66
N PRO A 476 5.63 16.12 -1.00
CA PRO A 476 4.52 15.20 -1.23
C PRO A 476 3.67 15.01 0.03
N LEU A 477 2.35 15.06 -0.13
CA LEU A 477 1.40 14.67 0.91
C LEU A 477 1.20 13.17 0.87
N VAL A 478 1.36 12.50 2.01
CA VAL A 478 1.16 11.05 2.13
C VAL A 478 0.25 10.75 3.32
N HIS A 479 -0.79 9.96 3.08
CA HIS A 479 -1.74 9.57 4.11
C HIS A 479 -1.37 8.22 4.74
N GLN A 480 -0.70 7.35 3.99
CA GLN A 480 -0.50 5.93 4.29
C GLN A 480 0.90 5.44 3.82
N GLY A 481 1.11 4.12 3.85
CA GLY A 481 2.34 3.49 3.34
C GLY A 481 3.45 3.26 4.38
N ALA A 482 4.59 2.76 3.89
CA ALA A 482 5.69 2.29 4.75
C ALA A 482 6.31 3.42 5.60
N ALA A 483 6.41 4.64 5.07
CA ALA A 483 6.93 5.80 5.79
C ALA A 483 6.04 6.19 6.97
N VAL A 484 4.72 6.31 6.73
CA VAL A 484 3.73 6.62 7.78
C VAL A 484 3.68 5.51 8.83
N THR A 485 3.71 4.25 8.40
CA THR A 485 3.75 3.09 9.31
C THR A 485 4.98 3.11 10.22
N ARG A 486 6.16 3.46 9.68
CA ARG A 486 7.40 3.59 10.45
C ARG A 486 7.31 4.73 11.47
N LEU A 487 6.72 5.86 11.09
CA LEU A 487 6.50 6.98 11.99
C LEU A 487 5.53 6.63 13.13
N ARG A 488 4.41 5.96 12.83
CA ARG A 488 3.47 5.47 13.86
C ARG A 488 4.15 4.55 14.87
N ARG A 489 5.00 3.62 14.43
CA ARG A 489 5.81 2.77 15.32
C ARG A 489 6.71 3.61 16.23
N ARG A 490 7.39 4.61 15.69
CA ARG A 490 8.26 5.51 16.47
C ARG A 490 7.47 6.31 17.50
N LEU A 491 6.30 6.83 17.15
CA LEU A 491 5.42 7.56 18.06
C LEU A 491 4.92 6.68 19.21
N LEU A 492 4.56 5.42 18.93
CA LEU A 492 4.18 4.46 19.97
C LEU A 492 5.34 4.13 20.91
N ALA A 493 6.51 3.81 20.36
CA ALA A 493 7.71 3.57 21.16
C ALA A 493 8.06 4.81 22.02
N ARG A 494 7.92 6.02 21.46
CA ARG A 494 8.13 7.26 22.20
C ARG A 494 7.10 7.44 23.31
N ALA A 495 5.83 7.15 23.05
CA ALA A 495 4.77 7.20 24.06
C ALA A 495 5.09 6.27 25.24
N GLU A 496 5.64 5.07 25.00
CA GLU A 496 6.13 4.16 26.05
C GLU A 496 7.20 4.79 26.93
N THR A 497 8.20 5.45 26.33
CA THR A 497 9.22 6.17 27.11
C THR A 497 8.67 7.33 27.94
N LEU A 498 7.50 7.88 27.56
CA LEU A 498 6.79 8.94 28.28
C LEU A 498 5.79 8.40 29.33
N GLY A 499 5.80 7.09 29.58
CA GLY A 499 4.96 6.41 30.56
C GLY A 499 3.57 6.01 30.05
N TRP A 500 3.34 6.00 28.73
CA TRP A 500 2.12 5.44 28.15
C TRP A 500 2.28 3.94 27.91
N GLN A 501 1.31 3.15 28.34
CA GLN A 501 1.31 1.71 28.11
C GLN A 501 0.03 1.31 27.37
N PRO A 502 0.11 0.42 26.37
CA PRO A 502 -1.06 -0.25 25.83
C PRO A 502 -1.82 -0.92 26.97
N ARG A 503 -3.14 -0.79 26.98
CA ARG A 503 -3.95 -1.56 27.93
C ARG A 503 -3.91 -3.02 27.49
N VAL A 504 -3.63 -3.93 28.42
CA VAL A 504 -3.60 -5.36 28.11
C VAL A 504 -4.99 -5.99 28.21
N ALA A 505 -5.88 -5.42 29.04
CA ALA A 505 -7.20 -5.97 29.30
C ALA A 505 -8.33 -5.03 28.84
N ALA A 506 -9.23 -5.55 28.00
CA ALA A 506 -10.44 -4.87 27.57
C ALA A 506 -11.54 -4.81 28.64
N ASP A 507 -11.46 -5.65 29.69
CA ASP A 507 -12.42 -5.66 30.81
C ASP A 507 -13.90 -5.67 30.35
N PRO A 508 -14.30 -6.63 29.50
CA PRO A 508 -15.69 -6.77 29.07
C PRO A 508 -16.59 -7.10 30.25
N HIS A 509 -17.67 -6.34 30.41
CA HIS A 509 -18.67 -6.50 31.45
C HIS A 509 -20.05 -6.08 30.93
N LEU A 510 -21.11 -6.53 31.60
CA LEU A 510 -22.47 -6.10 31.27
C LEU A 510 -22.90 -4.97 32.20
N ARG A 511 -23.70 -4.04 31.67
CA ARG A 511 -24.34 -2.98 32.45
C ARG A 511 -25.85 -3.06 32.35
N ILE A 512 -26.52 -2.90 33.48
CA ILE A 512 -27.98 -2.76 33.59
C ILE A 512 -28.24 -1.48 34.37
N GLY A 513 -28.49 -0.38 33.65
CA GLY A 513 -28.47 0.96 34.25
C GLY A 513 -27.11 1.26 34.91
N ALA A 514 -27.13 1.56 36.21
CA ALA A 514 -25.92 1.80 37.00
C ALA A 514 -25.21 0.51 37.47
N ARG A 515 -25.87 -0.66 37.38
CA ARG A 515 -25.32 -1.91 37.89
C ARG A 515 -24.34 -2.52 36.90
N VAL A 516 -23.15 -2.90 37.38
CA VAL A 516 -22.13 -3.63 36.62
C VAL A 516 -22.19 -5.12 36.96
N LEU A 517 -22.19 -5.98 35.95
CA LEU A 517 -22.10 -7.42 36.06
C LEU A 517 -20.80 -7.90 35.42
N ARG A 518 -19.88 -8.41 36.23
CA ARG A 518 -18.65 -9.04 35.76
C ARG A 518 -18.91 -10.49 35.30
N PRO A 519 -18.07 -11.07 34.43
CA PRO A 519 -18.16 -12.48 34.09
C PRO A 519 -18.13 -13.33 35.35
N ALA A 520 -19.06 -14.27 35.48
CA ALA A 520 -19.09 -15.25 36.57
C ALA A 520 -18.08 -16.38 36.34
N ALA A 521 -17.72 -16.64 35.08
CA ALA A 521 -16.64 -17.54 34.69
C ALA A 521 -16.05 -17.10 33.34
N GLN A 522 -14.79 -17.47 33.09
CA GLN A 522 -14.10 -17.26 31.82
C GLN A 522 -13.29 -18.51 31.49
N GLN A 523 -13.45 -19.03 30.27
CA GLN A 523 -12.66 -20.13 29.73
C GLN A 523 -12.14 -19.74 28.34
N GLY A 524 -10.86 -19.37 28.26
CA GLY A 524 -10.28 -18.79 27.05
C GLY A 524 -11.04 -17.53 26.60
N ALA A 525 -11.57 -17.57 25.38
CA ALA A 525 -12.38 -16.53 24.75
C ALA A 525 -13.86 -16.50 25.20
N LEU A 526 -14.34 -17.52 25.91
CA LEU A 526 -15.74 -17.62 26.32
C LEU A 526 -15.95 -16.96 27.68
N LEU A 527 -16.82 -15.95 27.72
CA LEU A 527 -17.23 -15.24 28.94
C LEU A 527 -18.66 -15.63 29.31
N ARG A 528 -18.85 -16.08 30.55
CA ARG A 528 -20.16 -16.46 31.10
C ARG A 528 -20.67 -15.41 32.06
N PHE A 529 -21.88 -14.92 31.84
CA PHE A 529 -22.57 -13.96 32.71
C PHE A 529 -23.85 -14.55 33.28
N LEU A 530 -24.14 -14.21 34.55
CA LEU A 530 -25.40 -14.51 35.19
C LEU A 530 -26.31 -13.27 35.12
N VAL A 531 -27.27 -13.30 34.22
CA VAL A 531 -28.21 -12.21 33.96
C VAL A 531 -29.40 -12.30 34.92
N PRO A 532 -29.74 -11.23 35.67
CA PRO A 532 -30.89 -11.22 36.56
C PRO A 532 -32.22 -11.48 35.83
N ALA A 533 -33.17 -12.12 36.53
CA ALA A 533 -34.52 -12.32 36.02
C ALA A 533 -35.17 -10.99 35.62
N GLY A 534 -35.95 -11.01 34.54
CA GLY A 534 -36.65 -9.84 34.00
C GLY A 534 -35.79 -8.87 33.19
N THR A 535 -34.48 -9.11 33.06
CA THR A 535 -33.60 -8.24 32.24
C THR A 535 -33.93 -8.41 30.76
N ALA A 536 -34.38 -7.34 30.11
CA ALA A 536 -34.70 -7.33 28.68
C ALA A 536 -33.66 -6.56 27.84
N ARG A 537 -32.97 -5.58 28.44
CA ARG A 537 -31.92 -4.79 27.78
C ARG A 537 -30.73 -4.63 28.70
N LEU A 538 -29.54 -4.73 28.13
CA LEU A 538 -28.27 -4.50 28.81
C LEU A 538 -27.25 -3.93 27.83
N THR A 539 -26.16 -3.38 28.35
CA THR A 539 -25.03 -2.90 27.53
C THR A 539 -23.82 -3.79 27.75
N LEU A 540 -23.26 -4.33 26.67
CA LEU A 540 -21.92 -4.91 26.68
C LEU A 540 -20.90 -3.78 26.65
N ALA A 541 -20.33 -3.50 27.81
CA ALA A 541 -19.33 -2.47 27.99
C ALA A 541 -17.93 -3.08 28.02
N SER A 542 -16.98 -2.40 27.38
CA SER A 542 -15.56 -2.73 27.47
C SER A 542 -14.74 -1.45 27.35
N ARG A 543 -13.47 -1.54 27.70
CA ARG A 543 -12.50 -0.59 27.17
C ARG A 543 -12.47 -0.75 25.64
N ALA A 544 -12.33 0.38 24.97
CA ALA A 544 -12.37 0.47 23.52
C ALA A 544 -11.42 1.57 23.07
N GLY A 545 -10.74 1.32 21.97
CA GLY A 545 -9.77 2.19 21.34
C GLY A 545 -9.86 2.03 19.83
N VAL A 546 -9.08 2.82 19.09
CA VAL A 546 -9.05 2.71 17.63
C VAL A 546 -7.95 1.72 17.24
N ALA A 547 -8.25 0.77 16.36
CA ALA A 547 -7.28 -0.27 16.01
C ALA A 547 -6.02 0.33 15.37
N LEU A 548 -6.20 1.34 14.52
CA LEU A 548 -5.10 2.13 13.95
C LEU A 548 -4.15 2.71 15.01
N GLU A 549 -4.70 3.17 16.15
CA GLU A 549 -3.91 3.79 17.22
C GLU A 549 -3.02 2.79 17.95
N THR A 550 -3.42 1.51 17.99
CA THR A 550 -2.71 0.44 18.69
C THR A 550 -1.89 -0.48 17.78
N THR A 551 -2.17 -0.46 16.48
CA THR A 551 -1.54 -1.36 15.50
C THR A 551 -1.16 -0.57 14.25
N PRO A 552 0.11 -0.17 14.09
CA PRO A 552 0.56 0.76 13.06
C PRO A 552 0.19 0.41 11.60
N ALA A 553 0.01 -0.88 11.31
CA ALA A 553 -0.32 -1.39 9.97
C ALA A 553 -1.84 -1.56 9.73
N ARG A 554 -2.69 -1.41 10.74
CA ARG A 554 -4.15 -1.47 10.57
C ARG A 554 -4.67 -0.10 10.15
N LEU A 555 -5.63 -0.08 9.22
CA LEU A 555 -6.27 1.14 8.71
C LEU A 555 -7.72 1.28 9.19
N ASP A 556 -8.07 0.62 10.28
CA ASP A 556 -9.40 0.71 10.86
C ASP A 556 -9.47 1.87 11.86
N TYR A 557 -10.18 2.92 11.44
CA TYR A 557 -10.41 4.18 12.17
C TYR A 557 -11.55 4.08 13.19
N ARG A 558 -12.27 2.97 13.22
CA ARG A 558 -13.41 2.79 14.13
C ARG A 558 -12.90 2.62 15.54
N ARG A 559 -13.65 3.17 16.49
CA ARG A 559 -13.46 2.85 17.91
C ARG A 559 -14.02 1.45 18.16
N LEU A 560 -13.17 0.49 18.47
CA LEU A 560 -13.52 -0.92 18.64
C LEU A 560 -13.37 -1.33 20.10
N GLY A 561 -14.39 -2.00 20.64
CA GLY A 561 -14.37 -2.62 21.96
C GLY A 561 -13.97 -4.08 21.87
N VAL A 562 -14.97 -4.96 21.83
CA VAL A 562 -14.77 -6.42 21.72
C VAL A 562 -15.31 -6.96 20.41
N ARG A 563 -14.62 -7.95 19.85
CA ARG A 563 -15.06 -8.71 18.68
C ARG A 563 -15.80 -9.96 19.12
N LEU A 564 -17.10 -10.02 18.85
CA LEU A 564 -17.93 -11.17 19.16
C LEU A 564 -17.96 -12.16 18.00
N GLY A 565 -17.62 -13.41 18.28
CA GLY A 565 -17.75 -14.54 17.34
C GLY A 565 -18.95 -15.45 17.64
N GLY A 566 -19.73 -15.12 18.65
CA GLY A 566 -20.92 -15.87 19.03
C GLY A 566 -21.53 -15.39 20.34
N ALA A 567 -22.82 -15.62 20.50
CA ALA A 567 -23.56 -15.35 21.72
C ALA A 567 -24.61 -16.45 21.94
N VAL A 568 -24.77 -16.91 23.17
CA VAL A 568 -25.74 -17.93 23.57
C VAL A 568 -26.44 -17.48 24.84
N PHE A 569 -27.78 -17.49 24.83
CA PHE A 569 -28.59 -17.11 25.98
C PHE A 569 -29.53 -18.25 26.40
N ASP A 570 -29.35 -18.75 27.62
CA ASP A 570 -30.00 -19.97 28.15
C ASP A 570 -29.93 -21.15 27.18
N GLY A 571 -28.73 -21.42 26.66
CA GLY A 571 -28.48 -22.53 25.72
C GLY A 571 -29.02 -22.31 24.30
N ARG A 572 -29.63 -21.15 24.00
CA ARG A 572 -30.10 -20.79 22.66
C ARG A 572 -29.14 -19.81 21.98
N PRO A 573 -28.61 -20.12 20.79
CA PRO A 573 -27.78 -19.17 20.04
C PRO A 573 -28.54 -17.86 19.74
N ILE A 574 -27.85 -16.74 19.86
CA ILE A 574 -28.31 -15.44 19.37
C ILE A 574 -27.58 -15.17 18.04
N PRO A 575 -28.29 -15.06 16.92
CA PRO A 575 -27.67 -14.68 15.64
C PRO A 575 -27.00 -13.32 15.74
N LEU A 576 -25.74 -13.21 15.30
CA LEU A 576 -24.97 -11.96 15.35
C LEU A 576 -25.48 -10.89 14.36
N ASP A 577 -26.23 -11.31 13.33
CA ASP A 577 -26.96 -10.44 12.41
C ASP A 577 -28.41 -10.18 12.85
N GLY A 578 -28.82 -10.76 13.97
CA GLY A 578 -30.17 -10.63 14.50
C GLY A 578 -30.43 -9.29 15.22
N PRO A 579 -31.70 -8.99 15.50
CA PRO A 579 -32.13 -7.72 16.10
C PRO A 579 -31.75 -7.57 17.58
N ALA A 580 -31.11 -8.58 18.17
CA ALA A 580 -30.61 -8.53 19.55
C ALA A 580 -29.48 -7.51 19.71
N PHE A 581 -28.70 -7.25 18.66
CA PHE A 581 -27.54 -6.35 18.67
C PHE A 581 -27.94 -4.96 18.16
N GLY A 582 -28.04 -4.00 19.07
CA GLY A 582 -28.51 -2.64 18.82
C GLY A 582 -27.39 -1.61 18.66
N ALA A 583 -27.65 -0.37 19.10
CA ALA A 583 -26.71 0.74 19.05
C ALA A 583 -25.38 0.39 19.76
N GLY A 584 -24.26 0.91 19.25
CA GLY A 584 -22.92 0.59 19.76
C GLY A 584 -22.35 -0.75 19.27
N PHE A 585 -23.03 -1.41 18.33
CA PHE A 585 -22.47 -2.50 17.53
C PHE A 585 -22.34 -2.11 16.07
N TYR A 586 -21.21 -2.46 15.46
CA TYR A 586 -20.99 -2.30 14.02
C TYR A 586 -21.75 -3.37 13.22
N PRO A 587 -21.86 -3.22 11.88
CA PRO A 587 -22.39 -4.27 11.00
C PRO A 587 -21.64 -5.60 11.15
N LEU A 588 -22.30 -6.70 10.76
CA LEU A 588 -21.68 -8.03 10.73
C LEU A 588 -20.59 -8.09 9.66
N GLU A 589 -19.44 -8.66 10.00
CA GLU A 589 -18.27 -8.83 9.16
C GLU A 589 -17.92 -10.33 9.00
N GLY A 590 -17.16 -10.66 7.94
CA GLY A 590 -16.69 -12.02 7.68
C GLY A 590 -17.80 -13.02 7.35
N ARG A 591 -18.84 -12.59 6.62
CA ARG A 591 -20.01 -13.43 6.25
C ARG A 591 -19.65 -14.65 5.41
N ASP A 592 -18.57 -14.54 4.66
CA ASP A 592 -17.93 -15.55 3.82
C ASP A 592 -17.00 -16.49 4.60
N THR A 593 -16.64 -16.12 5.84
CA THR A 593 -15.79 -16.95 6.68
C THR A 593 -16.58 -18.00 7.45
N ALA A 594 -15.92 -19.07 7.87
CA ALA A 594 -16.52 -20.10 8.72
C ALA A 594 -17.06 -19.58 10.07
N ARG A 595 -16.69 -18.37 10.50
CA ARG A 595 -17.12 -17.75 11.76
C ARG A 595 -17.31 -16.23 11.58
N PRO A 596 -18.49 -15.75 11.19
CA PRO A 596 -18.76 -14.32 11.11
C PRO A 596 -18.64 -13.66 12.50
N TRP A 597 -18.31 -12.38 12.53
CA TRP A 597 -18.12 -11.63 13.76
C TRP A 597 -18.76 -10.25 13.71
N ARG A 598 -18.87 -9.64 14.90
CA ARG A 598 -19.35 -8.27 15.07
C ARG A 598 -18.52 -7.55 16.12
N TRP A 599 -18.10 -6.33 15.82
CA TRP A 599 -17.42 -5.47 16.78
C TRP A 599 -18.44 -4.64 17.57
N SER A 600 -18.19 -4.44 18.87
CA SER A 600 -18.78 -3.34 19.62
C SER A 600 -17.92 -2.07 19.51
N ASP A 601 -18.47 -0.91 19.83
CA ASP A 601 -17.73 0.35 19.98
C ASP A 601 -17.20 0.60 21.41
N GLY A 602 -17.36 -0.41 22.28
CA GLY A 602 -17.12 -0.34 23.73
C GLY A 602 -18.37 -0.18 24.58
N ALA A 603 -19.54 0.05 23.99
CA ALA A 603 -20.83 0.17 24.70
C ALA A 603 -22.01 -0.32 23.84
N GLY A 604 -22.00 -1.59 23.43
CA GLY A 604 -23.03 -2.16 22.57
C GLY A 604 -24.30 -2.57 23.32
N GLU A 605 -25.47 -2.11 22.88
CA GLU A 605 -26.77 -2.51 23.41
C GLU A 605 -27.16 -3.93 22.98
N LEU A 606 -27.52 -4.77 23.94
CA LEU A 606 -28.00 -6.12 23.73
C LEU A 606 -29.43 -6.26 24.28
N ALA A 607 -30.35 -6.62 23.39
CA ALA A 607 -31.72 -6.97 23.74
C ALA A 607 -31.85 -8.49 23.91
N LEU A 608 -32.33 -8.92 25.07
CA LEU A 608 -32.50 -10.32 25.43
C LEU A 608 -33.99 -10.61 25.70
N PRO A 609 -34.49 -11.81 25.33
CA PRO A 609 -35.82 -12.23 25.74
C PRO A 609 -35.91 -12.28 27.28
N PRO A 610 -36.87 -11.59 27.92
CA PRO A 610 -36.96 -11.59 29.37
C PRO A 610 -37.24 -12.98 29.92
N ARG A 611 -36.55 -13.35 31.00
CA ARG A 611 -36.69 -14.65 31.69
C ARG A 611 -37.24 -14.46 33.08
N ARG A 612 -38.04 -15.41 33.56
CA ARG A 612 -38.57 -15.42 34.94
C ARG A 612 -37.55 -15.90 35.98
N HIS A 613 -36.42 -16.43 35.54
CA HIS A 613 -35.32 -16.92 36.37
C HIS A 613 -34.02 -16.21 35.97
N ARG A 614 -32.97 -16.38 36.79
CA ARG A 614 -31.62 -15.93 36.41
C ARG A 614 -31.15 -16.74 35.21
N ALA A 615 -30.73 -16.06 34.17
CA ALA A 615 -30.36 -16.64 32.89
C ALA A 615 -28.85 -16.64 32.69
N VAL A 616 -28.35 -17.55 31.87
CA VAL A 616 -26.93 -17.62 31.48
C VAL A 616 -26.76 -16.96 30.12
N LEU A 617 -25.87 -15.97 30.05
CA LEU A 617 -25.41 -15.40 28.78
C LEU A 617 -23.94 -15.75 28.59
N ASP A 618 -23.65 -16.53 27.56
CA ASP A 618 -22.30 -16.86 27.13
C ASP A 618 -21.95 -16.01 25.90
N LEU A 619 -20.83 -15.29 25.95
CA LEU A 619 -20.31 -14.47 24.85
C LEU A 619 -18.93 -14.99 24.44
N LEU A 620 -18.74 -15.28 23.16
CA LEU A 620 -17.44 -15.64 22.59
C LEU A 620 -16.73 -14.37 22.12
N VAL A 621 -15.75 -13.90 22.89
CA VAL A 621 -14.94 -12.71 22.59
C VAL A 621 -13.64 -13.13 21.91
N LEU A 622 -13.56 -12.92 20.60
CA LEU A 622 -12.45 -13.35 19.75
C LEU A 622 -11.24 -12.41 19.81
N ASP A 623 -11.47 -11.13 20.05
CA ASP A 623 -10.44 -10.08 20.09
C ASP A 623 -10.98 -8.84 20.82
N ALA A 624 -10.10 -7.92 21.20
CA ALA A 624 -10.48 -6.63 21.76
C ALA A 624 -9.43 -5.55 21.55
N ILE A 625 -9.85 -4.29 21.42
CA ILE A 625 -8.97 -3.13 21.25
C ILE A 625 -9.11 -2.19 22.46
N PRO A 626 -8.33 -2.36 23.53
CA PRO A 626 -8.56 -1.66 24.79
C PRO A 626 -8.00 -0.22 24.85
N GLY A 627 -7.23 0.22 23.83
CA GLY A 627 -6.56 1.54 23.78
C GLY A 627 -5.35 1.67 24.73
N HIS A 628 -4.95 2.90 25.06
CA HIS A 628 -3.77 3.19 25.91
C HIS A 628 -4.14 3.69 27.32
N ARG A 629 -3.17 3.65 28.24
CA ARG A 629 -3.21 4.32 29.56
C ARG A 629 -1.88 4.98 29.86
N ARG A 630 -1.89 6.10 30.57
CA ARG A 630 -0.67 6.63 31.20
C ARG A 630 -0.48 5.98 32.58
N SER A 631 0.71 5.50 32.90
CA SER A 631 1.03 5.12 34.28
C SER A 631 0.88 6.34 35.19
N ALA A 632 0.23 6.17 36.35
CA ALA A 632 0.25 7.23 37.36
C ALA A 632 1.71 7.49 37.74
N ALA A 633 2.11 8.77 37.72
CA ALA A 633 3.43 9.21 38.16
C ALA A 633 3.59 9.05 39.67
#